data_AF-A0A1H8WF10-F1
#
_entry.id   AF-A0A1H8WF10-F1
#
_cell.length_a   1.000
_cell.length_b   1.000
_cell.length_c   1.000
_cell.angle_alpha   90.00
_cell.angle_beta   90.00
_cell.angle_gamma   90.00
#
_symmetry.space_group_name_H-M   'P 1'
#
loop_
_entity.id
_entity.type
_entity.pdbx_description
1 polymer ?
#
loop_
_entity_poly.entity_id
_entity_poly.type
_entity_poly.pdbx_seq_one_letter_code
_entity_poly.pdbx_strand_id
1 'polypeptide(L)' 'MWRAIDRLPARHRQLLVLLAYRPDLSPLEVAAALGIAPGSLSVLRRRCLATLRRRLTSEGFSYP' A
#
# COMPACT_ATOMS: atom_id res chain seq x y z
N MET A 1 4.89 2.68 13.72
CA MET A 1 4.99 2.48 12.26
C MET A 1 4.79 1.04 11.83
N TRP A 2 5.67 0.09 12.19
CA TRP A 2 5.51 -1.33 11.79
C TRP A 2 4.19 -1.97 12.26
N ARG A 3 3.74 -1.66 13.47
CA ARG A 3 2.42 -2.08 14.00
C ARG A 3 1.23 -1.58 13.17
N ALA A 4 1.29 -0.37 12.63
CA ALA A 4 0.25 0.17 11.74
C ALA A 4 0.20 -0.58 10.40
N ILE A 5 1.36 -1.02 9.89
CA ILE A 5 1.48 -1.80 8.65
C ILE A 5 0.97 -3.22 8.85
N ASP A 6 1.28 -3.89 9.96
CA ASP A 6 0.82 -5.25 10.24
C ASP A 6 -0.71 -5.35 10.33
N ARG A 7 -1.38 -4.27 10.74
CA ARG A 7 -2.84 -4.20 10.80
C ARG A 7 -3.50 -3.88 9.45
N LEU A 8 -2.74 -3.66 8.38
CA LEU A 8 -3.29 -3.48 7.04
C LEU A 8 -3.76 -4.82 6.45
N PRO A 9 -4.83 -4.80 5.62
CA PRO A 9 -5.20 -5.98 4.83
C PRO A 9 -4.01 -6.52 4.04
N ALA A 10 -3.91 -7.84 3.90
CA ALA A 10 -2.76 -8.52 3.28
C ALA A 10 -2.37 -7.92 1.92
N ARG A 11 -3.36 -7.60 1.08
CA ARG A 11 -3.14 -6.98 -0.23
C ARG A 11 -2.51 -5.58 -0.15
N HIS A 12 -2.90 -4.78 0.84
CA HIS A 12 -2.30 -3.46 1.09
C HIS A 12 -0.85 -3.61 1.56
N ARG A 13 -0.54 -4.60 2.42
CA ARG A 13 0.84 -4.91 2.84
C ARG A 13 1.70 -5.32 1.65
N GLN A 14 1.20 -6.22 0.80
CA GLN A 14 1.91 -6.67 -0.41
C GLN A 14 2.21 -5.48 -1.35
N LEU A 15 1.23 -4.61 -1.58
CA LEU A 15 1.45 -3.40 -2.38
C LEU A 15 2.56 -2.52 -1.80
N LEU A 16 2.57 -2.29 -0.48
CA LEU A 16 3.61 -1.48 0.16
C LEU A 16 5.00 -2.12 0.05
N VAL A 17 5.10 -3.45 0.19
CA VAL A 17 6.36 -4.17 0.00
C VAL A 17 6.87 -4.02 -1.44
N LEU A 18 6.00 -4.17 -2.44
CA LEU A 18 6.38 -3.97 -3.84
C LEU A 18 6.87 -2.54 -4.09
N LEU A 19 6.18 -1.53 -3.57
CA LEU A 19 6.59 -0.14 -3.74
C LEU A 19 7.91 0.20 -3.03
N ALA A 20 8.18 -0.42 -1.87
CA ALA A 20 9.38 -0.13 -1.09
C ALA A 20 10.61 -0.89 -1.59
N TYR A 21 10.45 -2.14 -2.02
CA TYR A 21 11.57 -3.04 -2.34
C TYR A 21 11.72 -3.36 -3.82
N ARG A 22 10.70 -3.07 -4.64
CA ARG A 22 10.71 -3.32 -6.08
C ARG A 22 10.30 -2.07 -6.89
N PRO A 23 11.04 -0.95 -6.73
CA PRO A 23 10.74 0.29 -7.45
C PRO A 23 10.96 0.18 -8.96
N ASP A 24 11.65 -0.88 -9.42
CA ASP A 24 11.87 -1.25 -10.81
C ASP A 24 10.60 -1.70 -11.55
N LEU A 25 9.58 -2.18 -10.82
CA LEU A 25 8.38 -2.73 -11.44
C LEU A 25 7.50 -1.65 -12.05
N SER A 26 7.07 -1.88 -13.28
CA SER A 26 6.04 -1.07 -13.92
C SER A 26 4.69 -1.22 -13.19
N PRO A 27 3.77 -0.26 -13.35
CA PRO A 27 2.41 -0.40 -12.82
C PRO A 27 1.69 -1.67 -13.27
N LEU A 28 1.96 -2.16 -14.49
CA LEU A 28 1.32 -3.38 -15.00
C LEU A 28 1.84 -4.62 -14.26
N GLU A 29 3.15 -4.71 -14.03
CA GLU A 29 3.78 -5.82 -13.28
C GLU A 29 3.35 -5.82 -11.82
N VAL A 30 3.19 -4.64 -11.20
CA VAL A 30 2.63 -4.53 -9.84
C VAL A 30 1.18 -5.03 -9.80
N ALA A 31 0.36 -4.68 -10.79
CA ALA A 31 -1.03 -5.17 -10.85
C ALA A 31 -1.08 -6.70 -11.03
N ALA A 32 -0.22 -7.25 -11.90
CA ALA A 32 -0.09 -8.68 -12.12
C ALA A 32 0.37 -9.41 -10.84
N ALA A 33 1.39 -8.90 -10.15
CA ALA A 33 1.89 -9.46 -8.90
C ALA A 33 0.84 -9.47 -7.78
N LEU A 34 -0.13 -8.54 -7.83
CA LEU A 34 -1.24 -8.45 -6.88
C LEU A 34 -2.50 -9.21 -7.34
N GLY A 35 -2.50 -9.80 -8.53
CA GLY A 35 -3.64 -10.51 -9.11
C GLY A 35 -4.86 -9.61 -9.35
N ILE A 36 -4.65 -8.36 -9.78
CA ILE A 36 -5.71 -7.38 -10.04
C ILE A 36 -5.65 -6.84 -11.47
N ALA A 37 -6.77 -6.32 -11.97
CA ALA A 37 -6.79 -5.60 -13.24
C ALA A 37 -5.93 -4.33 -13.16
N PRO A 38 -5.18 -3.95 -14.22
CA PRO A 38 -4.36 -2.74 -14.23
C PRO A 38 -5.11 -1.47 -13.83
N GLY A 39 -6.35 -1.30 -14.30
CA GLY A 39 -7.21 -0.16 -13.93
C GLY A 39 -7.59 -0.10 -12.44
N SER A 40 -7.52 -1.23 -11.72
CA SER A 40 -7.80 -1.29 -10.28
C SER A 40 -6.63 -0.81 -9.42
N LEU A 41 -5.41 -0.77 -9.97
CA LEU A 41 -4.20 -0.48 -9.19
C LEU A 41 -4.19 0.94 -8.62
N SER A 42 -4.62 1.93 -9.39
CA SER A 42 -4.70 3.33 -8.93
C SER A 42 -5.68 3.48 -7.76
N VAL A 43 -6.82 2.83 -7.83
CA VAL A 43 -7.83 2.81 -6.75
C VAL A 43 -7.28 2.11 -5.52
N LEU A 44 -6.62 0.96 -5.71
CA LEU A 44 -6.01 0.21 -4.60
C LEU A 44 -4.92 1.02 -3.91
N ARG A 45 -4.03 1.69 -4.66
CA ARG A 45 -2.99 2.58 -4.10
C ARG A 45 -3.59 3.68 -3.26
N ARG A 46 -4.60 4.40 -3.78
CA ARG A 46 -5.27 5.46 -3.04
C ARG A 46 -5.89 4.94 -1.74
N ARG A 47 -6.60 3.81 -1.78
CA ARG A 47 -7.22 3.19 -0.60
C ARG A 47 -6.17 2.70 0.41
N CYS A 48 -5.07 2.14 -0.07
CA CYS A 48 -3.93 1.69 0.73
C CYS A 48 -3.35 2.83 1.55
N LEU A 49 -2.94 3.91 0.87
CA LEU A 49 -2.30 5.06 1.49
C LEU A 49 -3.26 5.83 2.40
N ALA A 50 -4.52 5.97 2.02
CA ALA A 50 -5.53 6.57 2.88
C ALA A 50 -5.73 5.77 4.18
N THR A 51 -5.74 4.44 4.09
CA THR A 51 -5.87 3.56 5.27
C THR A 51 -4.64 3.61 6.14
N LEU A 52 -3.44 3.55 5.54
CA LEU A 52 -2.18 3.68 6.26
C LEU A 52 -2.09 5.03 6.98
N ARG A 53 -2.41 6.12 6.30
CA ARG A 53 -2.40 7.48 6.89
C ARG A 53 -3.35 7.57 8.08
N ARG A 54 -4.61 7.14 7.96
CA ARG A 54 -5.57 7.14 9.08
C ARG A 54 -5.04 6.35 10.29
N ARG A 55 -4.44 5.18 10.05
CA ARG A 55 -3.86 4.35 11.12
C ARG A 55 -2.68 5.02 11.79
N LEU A 56 -1.74 5.56 11.01
CA LEU A 56 -0.59 6.30 11.53
C LEU A 56 -1.05 7.49 12.37
N THR A 57 -1.99 8.30 11.88
CA THR A 57 -2.57 9.42 12.64
C THR A 57 -3.23 8.95 13.94
N SER A 58 -3.98 7.83 13.92
CA SER A 58 -4.59 7.28 15.14
C SER A 58 -3.58 6.75 16.16
N GLU A 59 -2.37 6.36 15.71
CA GLU A 59 -1.27 5.96 16.58
C GLU A 59 -0.41 7.15 17.04
N GLY A 60 -0.86 8.40 16.79
CA GLY A 60 -0.16 9.63 17.17
C GLY A 60 0.99 10.01 16.22
N PHE A 61 1.12 9.31 15.08
CA PHE A 61 2.11 9.67 14.07
C PHE A 61 1.57 10.83 13.23
N SER A 62 2.10 12.02 13.48
CA SER A 62 1.92 13.20 12.64
C SER A 62 3.26 13.51 11.96
N TYR A 63 3.27 13.51 10.63
CA TYR A 63 4.39 14.04 9.86
C TYR A 63 4.04 15.48 9.47
N PRO A 64 4.93 16.47 9.70
CA PRO A 64 4.69 17.88 9.41
C PRO A 64 4.48 18.16 7.91
#